data_AF-A0A2E5G3N3-F1
#
_entry.id   AF-A0A2E5G3N3-F1
#
_cell.length_a   1.000
_cell.length_b   1.000
_cell.length_c   1.000
_cell.angle_alpha   90.00
_cell.angle_beta   90.00
_cell.angle_gamma   90.00
#
_symmetry.space_group_name_H-M   'P 1'
#
loop_
_entity.id
_entity.type
_entity.pdbx_description
1 polymer ?
#
loop_
_entity_poly.entity_id
_entity_poly.type
_entity_poly.pdbx_seq_one_letter_code
_entity_poly.pdbx_strand_id
1 'polypeptide(L)'
;MNREQDFDLDYRPDSYWDTPEAIHANIKGDFRQRAVKDAIAAGKLDEVPSAIFADEISDELRNFAGSIHPSYMGGEYLPSYLENEVEIARVSLNSVTADVTSIRAIPGIHYRVVDEYETHYQLKQARSQKPLTMREIIALIDTVEHKESDSTGLVRLYWENLEPQFGPEEAVDFTTVSSAYYPALEQWWEAEAAKWLATNLDEAMLQVAQS
;
A
#
# COMPACT_ATOMS: atom_id res chain seq x y z
N MET A 1 22.38 6.37 -7.71
CA MET A 1 21.94 5.10 -8.32
C MET A 1 21.07 5.40 -9.52
N ASN A 2 21.23 4.66 -10.61
CA ASN A 2 20.43 4.87 -11.81
C ASN A 2 19.12 4.08 -11.64
N ARG A 3 18.00 4.80 -11.41
CA ARG A 3 16.67 4.31 -10.99
C ARG A 3 16.20 3.03 -11.69
N GLU A 4 16.49 2.89 -12.97
CA GLU A 4 15.99 1.79 -13.81
C GLU A 4 16.95 0.59 -13.90
N GLN A 5 18.14 0.66 -13.29
CA GLN A 5 19.13 -0.42 -13.34
C GLN A 5 18.99 -1.41 -12.18
N ASP A 6 18.40 -0.99 -11.06
CA ASP A 6 18.28 -1.81 -9.85
C ASP A 6 16.92 -2.53 -9.74
N PHE A 7 15.93 -2.09 -10.54
CA PHE A 7 14.57 -2.62 -10.52
C PHE A 7 14.13 -3.03 -11.93
N ASP A 8 13.55 -4.23 -12.06
CA ASP A 8 12.91 -4.65 -13.31
C ASP A 8 11.55 -3.95 -13.46
N LEU A 9 11.56 -2.78 -14.10
CA LEU A 9 10.36 -1.98 -14.33
C LEU A 9 9.41 -2.60 -15.37
N ASP A 10 9.90 -3.56 -16.16
CA ASP A 10 9.11 -4.29 -17.15
C ASP A 10 8.58 -5.62 -16.60
N TYR A 11 8.97 -6.00 -15.37
CA TYR A 11 8.39 -7.13 -14.65
C TYR A 11 6.87 -7.01 -14.64
N ARG A 12 6.20 -8.12 -14.93
CA ARG A 12 4.75 -8.22 -15.03
C ARG A 12 4.33 -9.56 -14.47
N PRO A 13 3.37 -9.62 -13.53
CA PRO A 13 2.78 -10.89 -13.11
C PRO A 13 2.15 -11.60 -14.30
N ASP A 14 2.27 -12.93 -14.36
CA ASP A 14 1.62 -13.73 -15.42
C ASP A 14 0.10 -13.64 -15.32
N SER A 15 -0.42 -13.62 -14.08
CA SER A 15 -1.84 -13.51 -13.74
C SER A 15 -1.99 -12.90 -12.35
N TYR A 16 -3.15 -12.28 -12.08
CA TYR A 16 -3.56 -11.94 -10.72
C TYR A 16 -4.37 -13.08 -10.05
N TRP A 17 -4.95 -13.96 -10.86
CA TRP A 17 -5.81 -15.07 -10.42
C TRP A 17 -5.10 -16.41 -10.55
N ASP A 18 -5.52 -17.37 -9.73
CA ASP A 18 -4.98 -18.74 -9.70
C ASP A 18 -3.47 -18.80 -9.39
N THR A 19 -2.99 -17.88 -8.56
CA THR A 19 -1.60 -17.77 -8.12
C THR A 19 -1.46 -17.99 -6.62
N PRO A 20 -0.32 -18.51 -6.11
CA PRO A 20 -0.08 -18.62 -4.66
C PRO A 20 -0.18 -17.29 -3.91
N GLU A 21 0.16 -16.18 -4.56
CA GLU A 21 0.10 -14.82 -4.03
C GLU A 21 -1.34 -14.45 -3.62
N ALA A 22 -2.34 -14.91 -4.38
CA ALA A 22 -3.75 -14.64 -4.11
C ALA A 22 -4.24 -15.20 -2.75
N ILE A 23 -3.56 -16.22 -2.20
CA ILE A 23 -3.96 -16.89 -0.95
C ILE A 23 -3.99 -15.94 0.25
N HIS A 24 -3.14 -14.92 0.26
CA HIS A 24 -3.04 -13.96 1.38
C HIS A 24 -3.20 -12.50 0.94
N ALA A 25 -3.30 -12.24 -0.37
CA ALA A 25 -3.55 -10.91 -0.90
C ALA A 25 -4.82 -10.28 -0.31
N ASN A 26 -5.88 -11.07 -0.11
CA ASN A 26 -7.18 -10.55 0.29
C ASN A 26 -7.38 -10.38 1.80
N ILE A 27 -6.37 -10.67 2.62
CA ILE A 27 -6.40 -10.39 4.05
C ILE A 27 -6.48 -8.86 4.23
N LYS A 28 -7.67 -8.32 4.57
CA LYS A 28 -7.87 -6.86 4.63
C LYS A 28 -7.00 -6.20 5.71
N GLY A 29 -6.97 -6.80 6.89
CA GLY A 29 -6.25 -6.27 8.04
C GLY A 29 -4.74 -6.23 7.84
N ASP A 30 -4.15 -5.04 7.91
CA ASP A 30 -2.72 -4.81 7.73
C ASP A 30 -1.89 -5.60 8.75
N PHE A 31 -2.29 -5.54 10.03
CA PHE A 31 -1.65 -6.31 11.09
C PHE A 31 -1.70 -7.81 10.83
N ARG A 32 -2.85 -8.33 10.38
CA ARG A 32 -3.02 -9.76 10.07
C ARG A 32 -2.17 -10.18 8.88
N GLN A 33 -2.12 -9.36 7.84
CA GLN A 33 -1.31 -9.63 6.65
C GLN A 33 0.18 -9.67 7.01
N ARG A 34 0.67 -8.74 7.84
CA ARG A 34 2.04 -8.78 8.39
C ARG A 34 2.30 -10.01 9.23
N ALA A 35 1.38 -10.38 10.12
CA ALA A 35 1.52 -11.58 10.94
C ALA A 35 1.64 -12.86 10.09
N VAL A 36 0.89 -12.97 8.99
CA VAL A 36 1.01 -14.07 8.03
C VAL A 36 2.37 -14.05 7.33
N LYS A 37 2.80 -12.89 6.82
CA LYS A 37 4.12 -12.75 6.18
C LYS A 37 5.26 -13.14 7.12
N ASP A 38 5.23 -12.67 8.36
CA ASP A 38 6.23 -13.01 9.39
C ASP A 38 6.24 -14.50 9.70
N ALA A 39 5.06 -15.14 9.78
CA ALA A 39 4.94 -16.57 10.00
C ALA A 39 5.48 -17.40 8.81
N ILE A 40 5.24 -16.95 7.57
CA ILE A 40 5.84 -17.57 6.37
C ILE A 40 7.37 -17.47 6.45
N ALA A 41 7.90 -16.29 6.72
CA ALA A 41 9.35 -16.05 6.83
C ALA A 41 10.00 -16.89 7.95
N ALA A 42 9.28 -17.10 9.06
CA ALA A 42 9.73 -17.91 10.18
C ALA A 42 9.51 -19.43 10.00
N GLY A 43 8.84 -19.88 8.93
CA GLY A 43 8.47 -21.28 8.71
C GLY A 43 7.44 -21.81 9.72
N LYS A 44 6.57 -20.94 10.24
CA LYS A 44 5.60 -21.20 11.31
C LYS A 44 4.15 -20.97 10.87
N LEU A 45 3.87 -21.11 9.58
CA LEU A 45 2.53 -20.85 9.05
C LEU A 45 1.45 -21.72 9.72
N ASP A 46 1.79 -22.96 10.08
CA ASP A 46 0.91 -23.92 10.77
C ASP A 46 0.53 -23.49 12.20
N GLU A 47 1.25 -22.52 12.78
CA GLU A 47 0.94 -21.95 14.10
C GLU A 47 -0.04 -20.78 14.02
N VAL A 48 -0.32 -20.24 12.81
CA VAL A 48 -1.21 -19.10 12.61
C VAL A 48 -2.67 -19.56 12.67
N PRO A 49 -3.51 -18.97 13.54
CA PRO A 49 -4.93 -19.32 13.60
C PRO A 49 -5.64 -19.08 12.27
N SER A 50 -6.54 -19.99 11.86
CA SER A 50 -7.28 -19.89 10.59
C SER A 50 -8.03 -18.57 10.41
N ALA A 51 -8.51 -17.97 11.50
CA ALA A 51 -9.19 -16.68 11.50
C ALA A 51 -8.32 -15.52 10.99
N ILE A 52 -6.99 -15.63 11.08
CA ILE A 52 -6.07 -14.61 10.57
C ILE A 52 -6.06 -14.59 9.04
N PHE A 53 -6.28 -15.75 8.40
CA PHE A 53 -6.28 -15.90 6.94
C PHE A 53 -7.60 -15.50 6.27
N ALA A 54 -8.67 -15.27 7.05
CA ALA A 54 -9.94 -14.84 6.48
C ALA A 54 -9.78 -13.46 5.82
N ASP A 55 -10.40 -13.24 4.66
CA ASP A 55 -10.40 -11.92 4.03
C ASP A 55 -10.93 -10.86 5.02
N GLU A 56 -12.06 -11.18 5.65
CA GLU A 56 -12.73 -10.34 6.64
C GLU A 56 -12.91 -11.06 7.98
N ILE A 57 -12.92 -10.27 9.05
CA ILE A 57 -13.21 -10.73 10.41
C ILE A 57 -14.52 -10.12 10.91
N SER A 58 -15.14 -10.79 11.89
CA SER A 58 -16.36 -10.29 12.52
C SER A 58 -16.14 -8.98 13.25
N ASP A 59 -17.20 -8.20 13.45
CA ASP A 59 -17.12 -6.93 14.17
C ASP A 59 -16.64 -7.13 15.61
N GLU A 60 -17.00 -8.25 16.27
CA GLU A 60 -16.49 -8.58 17.60
C GLU A 60 -14.98 -8.77 17.61
N LEU A 61 -14.42 -9.50 16.64
CA LEU A 61 -12.98 -9.73 16.54
C LEU A 61 -12.23 -8.44 16.18
N ARG A 62 -12.82 -7.62 15.31
CA ARG A 62 -12.28 -6.29 14.95
C ARG A 62 -12.22 -5.35 16.15
N ASN A 63 -13.32 -5.27 16.91
CA ASN A 63 -13.39 -4.47 18.14
C ASN A 63 -12.41 -4.97 19.20
N PHE A 64 -12.26 -6.30 19.32
CA PHE A 64 -11.26 -6.89 20.22
C PHE A 64 -9.84 -6.50 19.81
N ALA A 65 -9.49 -6.60 18.52
CA ALA A 65 -8.18 -6.21 18.01
C ALA A 65 -7.87 -4.73 18.30
N GLY A 66 -8.83 -3.83 18.02
CA GLY A 66 -8.69 -2.40 18.32
C GLY A 66 -8.56 -2.09 19.81
N SER A 67 -9.13 -2.91 20.69
CA SER A 67 -8.96 -2.77 22.15
C SER A 67 -7.55 -3.14 22.64
N ILE A 68 -6.81 -3.93 21.86
CA ILE A 68 -5.41 -4.25 22.15
C ILE A 68 -4.51 -3.10 21.70
N HIS A 69 -4.66 -2.67 20.44
CA HIS A 69 -3.96 -1.50 19.90
C HIS A 69 -4.75 -0.91 18.73
N PRO A 70 -4.95 0.43 18.66
CA PRO A 70 -5.71 1.05 17.57
C PRO A 70 -5.18 0.72 16.16
N SER A 71 -3.86 0.59 16.00
CA SER A 71 -3.26 0.24 14.69
C SER A 71 -3.58 -1.18 14.21
N TYR A 72 -4.21 -2.02 15.03
CA TYR A 72 -4.67 -3.35 14.60
C TYR A 72 -6.01 -3.29 13.86
N MET A 73 -6.61 -2.10 13.79
CA MET A 73 -7.83 -1.83 13.03
C MET A 73 -7.54 -1.53 11.55
N GLY A 74 -6.30 -1.15 11.23
CA GLY A 74 -5.86 -0.78 9.89
C GLY A 74 -6.21 -1.84 8.84
N GLY A 75 -6.93 -1.42 7.82
CA GLY A 75 -7.46 -2.22 6.73
C GLY A 75 -8.75 -2.97 7.03
N GLU A 76 -9.14 -3.17 8.30
CA GLU A 76 -10.31 -4.00 8.64
C GLU A 76 -11.65 -3.37 8.22
N TYR A 77 -11.66 -2.04 8.04
CA TYR A 77 -12.80 -1.27 7.57
C TYR A 77 -12.84 -1.10 6.05
N LEU A 78 -11.86 -1.66 5.32
CA LEU A 78 -11.91 -1.66 3.86
C LEU A 78 -13.20 -2.34 3.36
N PRO A 79 -13.80 -1.83 2.27
CA PRO A 79 -14.96 -2.43 1.65
C PRO A 79 -14.72 -3.90 1.29
N SER A 80 -15.79 -4.70 1.32
CA SER A 80 -15.71 -6.10 0.92
C SER A 80 -15.23 -6.28 -0.51
N TYR A 81 -14.61 -7.43 -0.76
CA TYR A 81 -14.20 -7.81 -2.11
C TYR A 81 -15.41 -8.07 -2.99
N LEU A 82 -15.29 -7.67 -4.25
CA LEU A 82 -16.20 -8.14 -5.28
C LEU A 82 -15.88 -9.59 -5.66
N GLU A 83 -16.77 -10.23 -6.39
CA GLU A 83 -16.57 -11.61 -6.84
C GLU A 83 -15.26 -11.76 -7.62
N ASN A 84 -14.38 -12.65 -7.12
CA ASN A 84 -13.04 -12.91 -7.66
C ASN A 84 -12.14 -11.66 -7.77
N GLU A 85 -12.40 -10.62 -6.98
CA GLU A 85 -11.50 -9.49 -6.87
C GLU A 85 -10.28 -9.83 -5.99
N VAL A 86 -9.12 -9.31 -6.36
CA VAL A 86 -7.89 -9.46 -5.58
C VAL A 86 -7.22 -8.13 -5.30
N GLU A 87 -6.63 -7.97 -4.12
CA GLU A 87 -5.76 -6.83 -3.81
C GLU A 87 -4.40 -7.02 -4.49
N ILE A 88 -4.01 -6.09 -5.37
CA ILE A 88 -2.76 -6.18 -6.13
C ILE A 88 -1.63 -5.32 -5.54
N ALA A 89 -1.96 -4.30 -4.76
CA ALA A 89 -1.03 -3.46 -4.02
C ALA A 89 -1.79 -2.69 -2.94
N ARG A 90 -1.07 -2.18 -1.94
CA ARG A 90 -1.64 -1.30 -0.92
C ARG A 90 -0.66 -0.25 -0.44
N VAL A 91 -1.20 0.83 0.09
CA VAL A 91 -0.49 1.83 0.89
C VAL A 91 -1.06 1.77 2.30
N SER A 92 -0.20 1.51 3.28
CA SER A 92 -0.54 1.51 4.71
C SER A 92 0.05 2.77 5.35
N LEU A 93 -0.74 3.44 6.18
CA LEU A 93 -0.28 4.62 6.92
C LEU A 93 0.31 4.19 8.26
N ASN A 94 1.45 4.76 8.64
CA ASN A 94 2.01 4.65 9.97
C ASN A 94 1.35 5.70 10.89
N SER A 95 0.03 5.55 11.06
CA SER A 95 -0.82 6.41 11.88
C SER A 95 -1.36 5.66 13.10
N VAL A 96 -2.13 6.34 13.95
CA VAL A 96 -2.75 5.72 15.14
C VAL A 96 -3.66 4.55 14.74
N THR A 97 -4.49 4.74 13.71
CA THR A 97 -5.43 3.73 13.21
C THR A 97 -4.85 2.85 12.12
N ALA A 98 -3.70 3.24 11.55
CA ALA A 98 -3.01 2.55 10.47
C ALA A 98 -3.87 2.36 9.21
N ASP A 99 -4.58 3.42 8.82
CA ASP A 99 -5.52 3.37 7.69
C ASP A 99 -4.84 2.83 6.42
N VAL A 100 -5.61 2.11 5.62
CA VAL A 100 -5.12 1.47 4.39
C VAL A 100 -5.85 1.99 3.17
N THR A 101 -5.10 2.26 2.11
CA THR A 101 -5.63 2.35 0.74
C THR A 101 -5.22 1.13 -0.08
N SER A 102 -6.22 0.39 -0.56
CA SER A 102 -6.10 -0.87 -1.28
C SER A 102 -6.35 -0.67 -2.77
N ILE A 103 -5.45 -1.19 -3.61
CA ILE A 103 -5.56 -1.20 -5.07
C ILE A 103 -5.94 -2.60 -5.48
N ARG A 104 -7.06 -2.75 -6.18
CA ARG A 104 -7.67 -4.05 -6.46
C ARG A 104 -7.87 -4.29 -7.95
N ALA A 105 -7.75 -5.54 -8.35
CA ALA A 105 -8.05 -6.01 -9.70
C ALA A 105 -9.29 -6.91 -9.69
N ILE A 106 -10.23 -6.59 -10.59
CA ILE A 106 -11.48 -7.32 -10.83
C ILE A 106 -11.32 -8.13 -12.13
N PRO A 107 -11.97 -9.31 -12.28
CA PRO A 107 -11.91 -10.10 -13.51
C PRO A 107 -12.15 -9.26 -14.78
N GLY A 108 -11.42 -9.60 -15.84
CA GLY A 108 -11.30 -8.73 -17.01
C GLY A 108 -10.33 -7.56 -16.83
N ILE A 109 -9.56 -7.57 -15.73
CA ILE A 109 -8.46 -6.63 -15.41
C ILE A 109 -8.96 -5.18 -15.41
N HIS A 110 -9.99 -4.95 -14.61
CA HIS A 110 -10.44 -3.62 -14.22
C HIS A 110 -9.84 -3.29 -12.84
N TYR A 111 -9.44 -2.05 -12.66
CA TYR A 111 -8.82 -1.57 -11.44
C TYR A 111 -9.76 -0.68 -10.67
N ARG A 112 -9.73 -0.80 -9.34
CA ARG A 112 -10.27 0.21 -8.44
C ARG A 112 -9.33 0.45 -7.28
N VAL A 113 -9.44 1.64 -6.71
CA VAL A 113 -8.76 2.02 -5.47
C VAL A 113 -9.84 2.27 -4.43
N VAL A 114 -9.65 1.74 -3.22
CA VAL A 114 -10.54 1.95 -2.08
C VAL A 114 -9.77 2.15 -0.81
N ASP A 115 -10.36 2.89 0.12
CA ASP A 115 -9.86 3.07 1.48
C ASP A 115 -10.99 2.78 2.49
N GLU A 116 -10.71 3.02 3.75
CA GLU A 116 -11.64 2.82 4.88
C GLU A 116 -12.73 3.90 4.99
N TYR A 117 -12.63 4.96 4.19
CA TYR A 117 -13.51 6.13 4.23
C TYR A 117 -14.43 6.24 3.01
N GLU A 118 -14.44 5.22 2.15
CA GLU A 118 -15.20 5.18 0.89
C GLU A 118 -14.88 6.37 -0.04
N THR A 119 -13.63 6.83 -0.03
CA THR A 119 -13.19 7.92 -0.89
C THR A 119 -13.36 7.54 -2.36
N HIS A 120 -13.87 8.49 -3.15
CA HIS A 120 -14.01 8.31 -4.59
C HIS A 120 -12.71 8.62 -5.32
N TYR A 121 -12.06 7.57 -5.85
CA TYR A 121 -10.86 7.70 -6.66
C TYR A 121 -11.14 7.72 -8.17
N GLN A 122 -10.33 8.46 -8.92
CA GLN A 122 -10.32 8.48 -10.37
C GLN A 122 -8.97 7.98 -10.91
N LEU A 123 -9.01 6.93 -11.71
CA LEU A 123 -7.82 6.28 -12.26
C LEU A 123 -7.62 6.69 -13.73
N LYS A 124 -6.42 7.16 -14.08
CA LYS A 124 -6.04 7.40 -15.48
C LYS A 124 -6.02 6.11 -16.31
N GLN A 125 -5.62 5.01 -15.69
CA GLN A 125 -5.68 3.66 -16.26
C GLN A 125 -6.59 2.78 -15.40
N ALA A 126 -7.89 2.77 -15.72
CA ALA A 126 -8.87 1.96 -14.98
C ALA A 126 -8.98 0.50 -15.46
N ARG A 127 -8.31 0.12 -16.55
CA ARG A 127 -8.30 -1.25 -17.09
C ARG A 127 -7.10 -1.53 -17.97
N SER A 128 -6.81 -2.80 -18.22
CA SER A 128 -5.77 -3.23 -19.17
C SER A 128 -6.02 -4.64 -19.70
N GLN A 129 -5.27 -5.09 -20.71
CA GLN A 129 -5.43 -6.42 -21.30
C GLN A 129 -4.59 -7.52 -20.62
N LYS A 130 -3.61 -7.13 -19.80
CA LYS A 130 -2.69 -7.98 -19.05
C LYS A 130 -2.42 -7.32 -17.69
N PRO A 131 -2.00 -8.06 -16.65
CA PRO A 131 -1.57 -7.48 -15.37
C PRO A 131 -0.60 -6.32 -15.58
N LEU A 132 -0.63 -5.27 -14.75
CA LEU A 132 0.27 -4.11 -14.94
C LEU A 132 1.74 -4.55 -14.89
N THR A 133 2.60 -3.82 -15.60
CA THR A 133 4.02 -3.85 -15.29
C THR A 133 4.29 -3.17 -13.96
N MET A 134 5.45 -3.45 -13.38
CA MET A 134 6.02 -2.73 -12.24
C MET A 134 5.96 -1.20 -12.46
N ARG A 135 6.32 -0.73 -13.66
CA ARG A 135 6.20 0.68 -14.05
C ARG A 135 4.78 1.20 -14.04
N GLU A 136 3.83 0.42 -14.58
CA GLU A 136 2.42 0.82 -14.66
C GLU A 136 1.75 0.86 -13.28
N ILE A 137 2.06 -0.07 -12.36
CA ILE A 137 1.51 -0.01 -11.00
C ILE A 137 2.08 1.18 -10.20
N ILE A 138 3.37 1.50 -10.35
CA ILE A 138 3.96 2.71 -9.78
C ILE A 138 3.24 3.95 -10.32
N ALA A 139 3.06 4.03 -11.64
CA ALA A 139 2.37 5.14 -12.27
C ALA A 139 0.91 5.26 -11.80
N LEU A 140 0.21 4.15 -11.58
CA LEU A 140 -1.15 4.16 -11.02
C LEU A 140 -1.14 4.75 -9.60
N ILE A 141 -0.22 4.33 -8.74
CA ILE A 141 -0.07 4.84 -7.37
C ILE A 141 0.26 6.34 -7.37
N ASP A 142 1.11 6.81 -8.29
CA ASP A 142 1.52 8.22 -8.39
C ASP A 142 0.44 9.13 -9.01
N THR A 143 -0.52 8.58 -9.76
CA THR A 143 -1.40 9.40 -10.62
C THR A 143 -2.89 9.26 -10.35
N VAL A 144 -3.30 8.44 -9.37
CA VAL A 144 -4.70 8.38 -8.96
C VAL A 144 -5.13 9.73 -8.40
N GLU A 145 -6.32 10.18 -8.79
CA GLU A 145 -6.89 11.46 -8.39
C GLU A 145 -7.98 11.22 -7.34
N HIS A 146 -8.00 12.03 -6.28
CA HIS A 146 -9.11 12.06 -5.34
C HIS A 146 -10.23 12.91 -5.96
N LYS A 147 -11.48 12.43 -6.02
CA LYS A 147 -12.55 13.24 -6.64
C LYS A 147 -13.02 14.42 -5.78
N GLU A 148 -12.73 14.35 -4.48
CA GLU A 148 -13.21 15.31 -3.49
C GLU A 148 -12.15 16.38 -3.14
N SER A 149 -10.95 16.27 -3.73
CA SER A 149 -9.83 17.20 -3.54
C SER A 149 -8.95 17.25 -4.78
N ASP A 150 -8.21 18.34 -5.01
CA ASP A 150 -7.26 18.45 -6.13
C ASP A 150 -5.95 17.67 -5.88
N SER A 151 -5.96 16.69 -4.97
CA SER A 151 -4.79 15.88 -4.61
C SER A 151 -4.62 14.69 -5.54
N THR A 152 -3.36 14.36 -5.82
CA THR A 152 -2.97 13.27 -6.73
C THR A 152 -1.93 12.37 -6.06
N GLY A 153 -2.00 11.08 -6.39
CA GLY A 153 -1.14 10.04 -5.86
C GLY A 153 -1.66 9.48 -4.53
N LEU A 154 -1.03 8.41 -4.03
CA LEU A 154 -1.38 7.79 -2.73
C LEU A 154 -0.26 7.89 -1.69
N VAL A 155 0.93 8.36 -2.08
CA VAL A 155 2.13 8.32 -1.22
C VAL A 155 2.67 9.72 -0.99
N ARG A 156 3.16 10.37 -2.04
CA ARG A 156 3.82 11.69 -1.94
C ARG A 156 2.92 12.77 -1.35
N LEU A 157 1.60 12.66 -1.54
CA LEU A 157 0.63 13.57 -0.93
C LEU A 157 0.80 13.65 0.59
N TYR A 158 1.08 12.52 1.25
CA TYR A 158 1.25 12.48 2.70
C TYR A 158 2.58 13.10 3.09
N TRP A 159 3.64 12.78 2.34
CA TRP A 159 4.97 13.34 2.59
C TRP A 159 4.95 14.87 2.50
N GLU A 160 4.37 15.39 1.43
CA GLU A 160 4.24 16.85 1.17
C GLU A 160 3.36 17.55 2.22
N ASN A 161 2.33 16.89 2.73
CA ASN A 161 1.44 17.48 3.75
C ASN A 161 2.03 17.45 5.17
N LEU A 162 2.85 16.45 5.49
CA LEU A 162 3.40 16.23 6.82
C LEU A 162 4.75 16.91 7.03
N GLU A 163 5.57 17.03 5.99
CA GLU A 163 6.91 17.62 6.09
C GLU A 163 6.92 19.01 6.73
N PRO A 164 6.04 19.95 6.36
CA PRO A 164 6.08 21.29 6.94
C PRO A 164 5.80 21.32 8.45
N GLN A 165 5.18 20.26 8.99
CA GLN A 165 4.76 20.17 10.40
C GLN A 165 5.68 19.28 11.23
N PHE A 166 6.20 18.19 10.65
CA PHE A 166 6.91 17.14 11.36
C PHE A 166 8.33 16.91 10.84
N GLY A 167 8.71 17.54 9.73
CA GLY A 167 9.99 17.37 9.06
C GLY A 167 9.99 16.18 8.08
N PRO A 168 11.02 16.08 7.24
CA PRO A 168 11.04 15.14 6.13
C PRO A 168 11.22 13.67 6.56
N GLU A 169 11.84 13.42 7.71
CA GLU A 169 12.01 12.05 8.26
C GLU A 169 10.65 11.46 8.65
N GLU A 170 9.90 12.13 9.52
CA GLU A 170 8.55 11.73 9.93
C GLU A 170 7.58 11.65 8.73
N ALA A 171 7.77 12.52 7.73
CA ALA A 171 6.95 12.53 6.54
C ALA A 171 7.10 11.23 5.73
N VAL A 172 8.33 10.78 5.45
CA VAL A 172 8.55 9.56 4.67
C VAL A 172 8.22 8.28 5.44
N ASP A 173 8.43 8.28 6.76
CA ASP A 173 8.10 7.17 7.66
C ASP A 173 6.59 6.97 7.84
N PHE A 174 5.78 7.92 7.36
CA PHE A 174 4.33 7.87 7.48
C PHE A 174 3.65 6.88 6.53
N THR A 175 4.31 6.43 5.47
CA THR A 175 3.69 5.53 4.48
C THR A 175 4.56 4.32 4.17
N THR A 176 3.90 3.19 3.95
CA THR A 176 4.55 1.97 3.43
C THR A 176 3.73 1.45 2.27
N VAL A 177 4.40 1.02 1.20
CA VAL A 177 3.74 0.41 0.03
C VAL A 177 4.15 -1.03 -0.08
N SER A 178 3.19 -1.93 -0.28
CA SER A 178 3.52 -3.35 -0.47
C SER A 178 2.61 -4.03 -1.49
N SER A 179 3.04 -5.19 -1.97
CA SER A 179 2.28 -6.03 -2.89
C SER A 179 2.72 -7.48 -2.78
N ALA A 180 1.77 -8.41 -2.89
CA ALA A 180 2.07 -9.83 -3.08
C ALA A 180 2.53 -10.14 -4.52
N TYR A 181 2.09 -9.35 -5.51
CA TYR A 181 2.30 -9.59 -6.93
C TYR A 181 3.52 -8.89 -7.50
N TYR A 182 3.96 -7.80 -6.87
CA TYR A 182 5.11 -6.98 -7.27
C TYR A 182 6.18 -7.03 -6.17
N PRO A 183 7.07 -8.04 -6.15
CA PRO A 183 8.00 -8.27 -5.04
C PRO A 183 8.94 -7.09 -4.76
N ALA A 184 9.24 -6.30 -5.80
CA ALA A 184 10.16 -5.17 -5.72
C ALA A 184 9.48 -3.82 -5.38
N LEU A 185 8.15 -3.80 -5.19
CA LEU A 185 7.38 -2.57 -5.01
C LEU A 185 7.71 -1.86 -3.70
N GLU A 186 7.89 -2.60 -2.63
CA GLU A 186 8.24 -2.04 -1.32
C GLU A 186 9.62 -1.38 -1.38
N GLN A 187 10.65 -2.08 -1.88
CA GLN A 187 12.00 -1.51 -1.97
C GLN A 187 12.08 -0.35 -2.96
N TRP A 188 11.24 -0.33 -4.00
CA TRP A 188 11.13 0.83 -4.89
C TRP A 188 10.69 2.08 -4.12
N TRP A 189 9.65 1.96 -3.29
CA TRP A 189 9.14 3.10 -2.50
C TRP A 189 10.06 3.49 -1.37
N GLU A 190 10.77 2.55 -0.73
CA GLU A 190 11.86 2.85 0.21
C GLU A 190 12.98 3.67 -0.45
N ALA A 191 13.37 3.32 -1.68
CA ALA A 191 14.38 4.07 -2.43
C ALA A 191 13.90 5.48 -2.82
N GLU A 192 12.62 5.63 -3.18
CA GLU A 192 12.03 6.95 -3.45
C GLU A 192 11.91 7.80 -2.19
N ALA A 193 11.57 7.20 -1.04
CA ALA A 193 11.57 7.85 0.27
C ALA A 193 12.97 8.37 0.63
N ALA A 194 14.00 7.53 0.55
CA ALA A 194 15.38 7.91 0.85
C ALA A 194 15.87 9.06 -0.03
N LYS A 195 15.52 9.04 -1.32
CA LYS A 195 15.88 10.11 -2.25
C LYS A 195 15.15 11.42 -1.94
N TRP A 196 13.85 11.32 -1.65
CA TRP A 196 13.04 12.48 -1.31
C TRP A 196 13.53 13.12 -0.01
N LEU A 197 13.84 12.30 1.01
CA LEU A 197 14.44 12.73 2.27
C LEU A 197 15.76 13.47 2.05
N ALA A 198 16.70 12.88 1.30
CA ALA A 198 17.99 13.52 1.00
C ALA A 198 17.82 14.88 0.32
N THR A 199 16.88 14.99 -0.63
CA THR A 199 16.61 16.25 -1.33
C THR A 199 16.10 17.33 -0.37
N ASN A 200 15.15 16.99 0.52
CA ASN A 200 14.59 17.95 1.46
C ASN A 200 15.57 18.36 2.55
N LEU A 201 16.43 17.44 3.02
CA LEU A 201 17.49 17.78 3.97
C LEU A 201 18.53 18.74 3.37
N ASP A 202 18.94 18.51 2.12
CA ASP A 202 19.85 19.41 1.40
C ASP A 202 19.23 20.81 1.24
N GLU A 203 17.95 20.90 0.88
CA GLU A 203 17.23 22.17 0.76
C GLU A 203 17.11 22.90 2.09
N ALA A 204 16.78 22.20 3.19
CA ALA A 204 16.70 22.77 4.52
C ALA A 204 18.08 23.32 4.98
N MET A 205 19.16 22.57 4.72
CA MET A 205 20.52 23.02 5.02
C MET A 205 20.92 24.27 4.23
N LEU A 206 20.55 24.36 2.95
CA LEU A 206 20.81 25.53 2.11
C LEU A 206 20.05 26.77 2.60
N GLN A 207 18.81 26.62 3.06
CA GLN A 207 18.02 27.72 3.60
C GLN A 207 18.63 28.28 4.90
N VAL A 208 19.08 27.41 5.81
CA VAL A 208 19.77 27.82 7.05
C VAL A 208 21.10 28.53 6.76
N ALA A 209 21.83 28.10 5.73
CA ALA A 209 23.09 28.75 5.35
C ALA A 209 22.90 30.14 4.71
N GLN A 210 21.68 30.46 4.26
CA GLN A 210 21.33 31.73 3.61
C GLN A 210 20.61 32.72 4.55
N SER A 211 20.23 32.30 5.76
CA SER A 211 19.62 33.11 6.83
C SER A 211 20.64 33.65 7.82
#